data_AF-A0A2U8WCX4-F1
#
_entry.id   AF-A0A2U8WCX4-F1
#
_cell.length_a   1.000
_cell.length_b   1.000
_cell.length_c   1.000
_cell.angle_alpha   90.00
_cell.angle_beta   90.00
_cell.angle_gamma   90.00
#
_symmetry.space_group_name_H-M   'P 1'
#
loop_
_entity.id
_entity.type
_entity.pdbx_description
1 polymer ?
#
loop_
_entity_poly.entity_id
_entity_poly.type
_entity_poly.pdbx_seq_one_letter_code
_entity_poly.pdbx_strand_id
1 'polypeptide(L)' 'MSYLVTARSASCEMLFPRNSLLAALEKALELQGCGMADVLTVDSSGRKHTAEQLHMMLFPQEARATDKGLEMRACA' A
#
# COMPACT_ATOMS: atom_id res chain seq x y z
N MET A 1 -13.72 3.64 -10.34
CA MET A 1 -12.24 3.56 -10.28
C MET A 1 -11.85 2.11 -10.15
N SER A 2 -10.85 1.66 -10.90
CA SER A 2 -10.36 0.29 -10.86
C SER A 2 -8.90 0.27 -10.41
N TYR A 3 -8.56 -0.70 -9.58
CA TYR A 3 -7.21 -0.94 -9.10
C TYR A 3 -6.80 -2.36 -9.47
N LEU A 4 -5.53 -2.55 -9.81
CA LEU A 4 -4.97 -3.85 -10.12
C LEU A 4 -3.83 -4.12 -9.15
N VAL A 5 -4.02 -5.05 -8.22
CA VAL A 5 -2.95 -5.46 -7.30
C VAL A 5 -2.12 -6.52 -8.02
N THR A 6 -0.85 -6.24 -8.19
CA THR A 6 0.16 -7.12 -8.77
C THR A 6 1.02 -7.65 -7.63
N ALA A 7 1.24 -8.97 -7.57
CA ALA A 7 2.22 -9.56 -6.67
C ALA A 7 3.17 -10.47 -7.44
N ARG A 8 4.47 -10.39 -7.13
CA ARG A 8 5.49 -11.19 -7.81
C ARG A 8 6.05 -12.23 -6.85
N SER A 9 5.87 -13.49 -7.21
CA SER A 9 6.70 -14.57 -6.70
C SER A 9 7.86 -14.81 -7.68
N ALA A 10 8.94 -15.45 -7.22
CA ALA A 10 10.20 -15.64 -7.95
C ALA A 10 10.07 -16.09 -9.42
N SER A 11 8.94 -16.71 -9.78
CA SER A 11 8.64 -17.21 -11.13
C SER A 11 7.22 -16.89 -11.63
N CYS A 12 6.40 -16.13 -10.90
CA CYS A 12 5.01 -15.87 -11.28
C CYS A 12 4.53 -14.47 -10.88
N GLU A 13 3.81 -13.81 -11.78
CA GLU A 13 3.12 -12.56 -11.51
C GLU A 13 1.62 -12.82 -11.39
N MET A 14 1.04 -12.46 -10.25
CA MET A 14 -0.37 -12.64 -9.95
C MET A 14 -1.09 -11.30 -9.98
N LEU A 15 -2.28 -11.28 -10.58
CA LEU A 15 -3.06 -10.07 -10.81
C LEU A 15 -4.42 -10.18 -10.12
N PHE A 16 -4.76 -9.18 -9.30
CA PHE A 16 -6.02 -9.14 -8.56
C PHE A 16 -6.76 -7.81 -8.81
N PRO A 17 -7.81 -7.80 -9.64
CA PRO A 17 -8.60 -6.60 -9.88
C PRO A 17 -9.45 -6.23 -8.65
N ARG A 18 -9.52 -4.95 -8.34
CA ARG A 18 -10.29 -4.38 -7.22
C ARG A 18 -11.05 -3.13 -7.66
N ASN A 19 -12.23 -2.95 -7.11
CA ASN A 19 -13.16 -1.87 -7.46
C ASN A 19 -13.10 -0.67 -6.49
N SER A 20 -12.26 -0.74 -5.45
CA SER A 20 -12.07 0.33 -4.49
C SER A 20 -10.63 0.38 -4.00
N LEU A 21 -10.22 1.54 -3.50
CA LEU A 21 -8.89 1.77 -2.94
C LEU A 21 -8.67 0.94 -1.67
N LEU A 22 -9.69 0.85 -0.81
CA LEU A 22 -9.65 0.05 0.41
C LEU A 22 -9.47 -1.45 0.11
N ALA A 23 -10.25 -1.99 -0.84
CA ALA A 23 -10.13 -3.41 -1.20
C ALA A 23 -8.79 -3.73 -1.90
N ALA A 24 -8.18 -2.73 -2.54
CA ALA A 24 -6.82 -2.83 -3.07
C ALA A 24 -5.78 -2.86 -1.94
N LEU A 25 -5.90 -1.99 -0.93
CA LEU A 25 -5.04 -1.99 0.25
C LEU A 25 -5.14 -3.29 1.03
N GLU A 26 -6.36 -3.75 1.34
CA GLU A 26 -6.59 -5.02 2.05
C GLU A 26 -5.92 -6.19 1.33
N LYS A 27 -6.07 -6.26 0.00
CA LYS A 27 -5.43 -7.32 -0.78
C LYS A 27 -3.91 -7.19 -0.82
N ALA A 28 -3.39 -5.97 -0.88
CA ALA A 28 -1.95 -5.75 -0.84
C ALA A 28 -1.34 -6.21 0.49
N LEU A 29 -1.98 -5.87 1.62
CA LEU A 29 -1.56 -6.30 2.96
C LEU A 29 -1.68 -7.82 3.15
N GLU A 30 -2.74 -8.44 2.64
CA GLU A 30 -2.91 -9.89 2.64
C GLU A 30 -1.74 -10.58 1.92
N LEU A 31 -1.38 -10.11 0.72
CA LEU A 31 -0.29 -10.67 -0.08
C LEU A 31 1.09 -10.45 0.57
N GLN A 32 1.32 -9.28 1.16
CA GLN A 32 2.54 -9.01 1.95
C GLN A 32 2.62 -9.95 3.18
N GLY A 33 1.52 -10.15 3.89
CA GLY A 33 1.44 -11.08 5.03
C GLY A 33 1.67 -12.54 4.63
N CYS A 34 1.33 -12.92 3.40
CA CYS A 34 1.66 -14.22 2.81
C CYS A 34 3.12 -14.36 2.33
N GLY A 35 3.96 -13.33 2.52
CA GLY A 35 5.37 -13.35 2.14
C GLY A 35 5.61 -13.16 0.63
N MET A 36 4.64 -12.60 -0.11
CA MET A 36 4.87 -12.26 -1.52
C MET A 36 5.83 -11.07 -1.61
N ALA A 37 6.83 -11.20 -2.48
CA ALA A 37 7.73 -10.10 -2.82
C ALA A 37 7.05 -9.13 -3.81
N ASP A 38 7.48 -7.87 -3.82
CA ASP A 38 7.08 -6.86 -4.81
C ASP A 38 5.56 -6.74 -5.05
N VAL A 39 4.79 -6.50 -3.98
CA VAL A 39 3.36 -6.21 -4.08
C VAL A 39 3.16 -4.73 -4.43
N LEU A 40 2.52 -4.47 -5.57
CA LEU A 40 2.20 -3.13 -6.06
C LEU A 40 0.74 -3.05 -6.47
N THR A 41 0.17 -1.86 -6.44
CA THR A 41 -1.18 -1.58 -6.91
C THR A 41 -1.13 -0.56 -8.03
N VAL A 42 -1.67 -0.91 -9.19
CA VAL A 42 -1.81 -0.02 -10.34
C VAL A 42 -3.19 0.63 -10.30
N ASP A 43 -3.25 1.96 -10.29
CA ASP A 43 -4.51 2.70 -10.38
C ASP A 43 -5.00 2.84 -11.84
N SER A 44 -6.19 3.40 -12.03
CA SER A 44 -6.76 3.61 -13.36
C SER A 44 -5.99 4.60 -14.25
N SER A 45 -5.05 5.37 -13.68
CA SER A 45 -4.13 6.23 -14.42
C SER A 45 -2.80 5.56 -14.76
N GLY A 46 -2.65 4.27 -14.40
CA GLY A 46 -1.43 3.50 -14.62
C GLY A 46 -0.32 3.78 -13.59
N ARG A 47 -0.60 4.55 -12.54
CA ARG A 47 0.39 4.81 -11.48
C ARG A 47 0.46 3.62 -10.54
N LYS A 48 1.68 3.29 -10.12
CA LYS A 48 1.97 2.20 -9.20
C LYS A 48 2.08 2.73 -7.78
N HIS A 49 1.48 2.03 -6.84
CA HIS A 49 1.43 2.38 -5.42
C HIS A 49 1.82 1.17 -4.55
N THR A 50 2.62 1.39 -3.52
CA THR A 50 2.86 0.39 -2.46
C THR A 50 1.70 0.39 -1.46
N ALA A 51 1.62 -0.63 -0.61
CA ALA A 51 0.60 -0.70 0.44
C ALA A 51 0.67 0.53 1.37
N GLU A 52 1.87 1.00 1.70
CA GLU A 52 2.08 2.18 2.56
C GLU A 52 1.56 3.46 1.88
N GLN A 53 1.79 3.62 0.58
CA GLN A 53 1.28 4.76 -0.18
C GLN A 53 -0.25 4.75 -0.25
N LEU A 54 -0.85 3.57 -0.46
CA LEU A 54 -2.32 3.40 -0.38
C LEU A 54 -2.85 3.75 1.01
N HIS A 55 -2.17 3.31 2.06
CA HIS A 55 -2.51 3.61 3.45
C HIS A 55 -2.46 5.11 3.72
N MET A 56 -1.40 5.81 3.29
CA MET A 56 -1.30 7.27 3.42
C MET A 56 -2.40 8.02 2.65
N MET A 57 -2.83 7.51 1.50
CA MET A 57 -3.94 8.10 0.75
C MET A 57 -5.30 7.91 1.44
N LEU A 58 -5.51 6.79 2.13
CA LEU A 58 -6.74 6.50 2.87
C LEU A 58 -6.77 7.19 4.25
N PHE A 59 -5.62 7.28 4.92
CA PHE A 59 -5.48 7.79 6.28
C PHE A 59 -4.46 8.94 6.34
N PRO A 60 -4.72 10.09 5.67
CA PRO A 60 -3.75 11.18 5.57
C PRO A 60 -3.45 11.87 6.92
N GLN A 61 -4.31 11.71 7.93
CA GLN A 61 -4.08 12.26 9.26
C GLN A 61 -3.03 11.49 10.06
N GLU A 62 -2.90 10.18 9.82
CA GLU A 62 -1.92 9.33 10.50
C GLU A 62 -0.50 9.57 9.95
N ALA A 63 -0.39 9.91 8.67
CA ALA A 63 0.87 10.33 8.05
C ALA A 63 1.46 11.60 8.68
N ARG A 64 0.64 12.47 9.31
CA ARG A 64 1.11 13.66 10.05
C ARG A 64 1.53 13.36 11.49
N ALA A 65 1.08 12.25 12.07
CA ALA A 65 1.37 11.91 13.46
C ALA A 65 2.79 11.32 13.63
N THR A 66 3.32 10.64 12.61
CA THR A 66 4.70 10.11 12.61
C THR A 66 5.76 11.22 12.48
N ASP A 67 5.42 12.36 11.89
CA ASP A 67 6.31 13.54 11.84
C ASP A 67 6.43 14.23 13.22
N LYS A 68 5.32 14.33 13.96
CA LYS A 68 5.31 14.93 15.30
C LYS A 68 5.85 14.03 16.42
N GLY A 69 6.06 12.74 16.16
CA GLY A 69 6.61 11.79 17.14
C GLY A 69 8.13 11.84 17.28
N LEU A 70 8.85 12.39 16.29
CA LEU A 70 10.32 12.51 16.34
C LEU A 70 10.81 13.83 16.95
N GLU A 71 10.03 14.92 16.90
CA GLU A 71 10.43 16.20 17.52
C GLU A 71 10.35 16.19 19.06
N MET A 72 9.61 15.26 19.68
CA MET A 72 9.43 15.21 21.14
C MET A 72 10.33 14.17 21.86
N ARG A 73 11.48 13.82 21.28
CA ARG A 73 12.52 13.03 21.98
C ARG A 73 13.92 13.66 21.96
N ALA A 74 14.05 14.91 21.49
CA ALA A 74 15.33 15.62 21.45
C ALA A 74 15.55 16.63 22.61
N CYS A 75 14.63 16.75 23.57
CA CYS A 75 14.85 17.51 24.81
C CYS A 75 14.18 16.83 26.01
N ALA A 76 14.95 16.00 26.72
CA ALA A 76 14.86 15.80 28.17
C ALA A 76 16.11 15.04 28.64
#